data_AF-A0A2V7IHT6-F1
#
_entry.id   AF-A0A2V7IHT6-F1
#
_cell.length_a   1.000
_cell.length_b   1.000
_cell.length_c   1.000
_cell.angle_alpha   90.00
_cell.angle_beta   90.00
_cell.angle_gamma   90.00
#
_symmetry.space_group_name_H-M   'P 1'
#
loop_
_entity.id
_entity.type
_entity.pdbx_description
1 polymer ?
#
loop_
_entity_poly.entity_id
_entity_poly.type
_entity_poly.pdbx_seq_one_letter_code
_entity_poly.pdbx_strand_id
1 'polypeptide(L)'
;MWQKSSALYQARTRSARDGPRSLCCLGARCDGARLCAILFLARRCSVASGGSPAPSTMLTDERMALLTAVQSANPANEAEVETKLLLHIFRLLGYTDTDRADKRPVTMSFGRERKTKAADFIIYDGSDRTAANALIAVEAKSPGEPLADAEDQVKSYALWAGTPFYMACNGEELLVATFLPGADASQRRTFRIPELLRNPQEYP
;
A
#
# COMPACT_ATOMS: atom_id res chain seq x y z
N MET A 1 -9.22 27.80 -5.76
CA MET A 1 -8.22 27.11 -4.92
C MET A 1 -8.17 25.59 -5.15
N TRP A 2 -9.23 24.96 -5.69
CA TRP A 2 -9.28 23.55 -6.10
C TRP A 2 -8.33 23.16 -7.26
N GLN A 3 -7.89 24.13 -8.07
CA GLN A 3 -7.05 23.86 -9.25
C GLN A 3 -5.58 23.56 -8.91
N LYS A 4 -5.03 24.01 -7.78
CA LYS A 4 -3.60 23.82 -7.47
C LYS A 4 -3.27 22.39 -7.00
N SER A 5 -4.14 21.77 -6.20
CA SER A 5 -3.99 20.37 -5.79
C SER A 5 -4.25 19.39 -6.94
N SER A 6 -5.20 19.72 -7.82
CA SER A 6 -5.44 19.00 -9.08
C SER A 6 -4.26 19.12 -10.05
N ALA A 7 -3.57 20.26 -10.12
CA ALA A 7 -2.43 20.45 -11.03
C ALA A 7 -1.20 19.62 -10.64
N LEU A 8 -0.87 19.51 -9.34
CA LEU A 8 0.21 18.64 -8.86
C LEU A 8 -0.12 17.16 -9.10
N TYR A 9 -1.40 16.80 -8.94
CA TYR A 9 -1.91 15.47 -9.19
C TYR A 9 -1.94 15.10 -10.70
N GLN A 10 -2.36 16.03 -11.57
CA GLN A 10 -2.39 15.87 -13.02
C GLN A 10 -0.99 15.88 -13.65
N ALA A 11 -0.04 16.64 -13.10
CA ALA A 11 1.36 16.58 -13.53
C ALA A 11 1.98 15.19 -13.24
N ARG A 12 1.59 14.57 -12.12
CA ARG A 12 2.02 13.20 -11.73
C ARG A 12 1.46 12.11 -12.63
N THR A 13 0.22 12.24 -13.09
CA THR A 13 -0.45 11.24 -13.94
C THR A 13 -0.15 11.40 -15.43
N ARG A 14 0.27 12.57 -15.91
CA ARG A 14 0.71 12.74 -17.31
C ARG A 14 2.00 11.99 -17.63
N SER A 15 2.92 11.83 -16.67
CA SER A 15 4.09 10.97 -16.84
C SER A 15 3.75 9.49 -17.02
N ALA A 16 2.52 9.07 -16.71
CA ALA A 16 2.06 7.68 -16.80
C ALA A 16 1.18 7.41 -18.05
N ARG A 17 0.93 8.41 -18.90
CA ARG A 17 0.03 8.29 -20.07
C ARG A 17 0.73 8.27 -21.44
N ASP A 18 2.05 8.48 -21.50
CA ASP A 18 2.78 8.33 -22.76
C ASP A 18 3.16 6.85 -22.95
N GLY A 19 2.57 6.23 -23.97
CA GLY A 19 2.90 4.89 -24.45
C GLY A 19 4.35 4.75 -24.92
N PRO A 20 4.76 3.54 -25.33
CA PRO A 20 6.04 2.94 -24.99
C PRO A 20 7.20 3.65 -25.71
N ARG A 21 7.88 4.53 -24.98
CA ARG A 21 9.24 4.93 -25.31
C ARG A 21 10.17 4.35 -24.28
N SER A 22 10.84 3.28 -24.70
CA SER A 22 12.17 2.86 -24.27
C SER A 22 12.75 3.68 -23.11
N LEU A 23 12.58 3.20 -21.89
CA LEU A 23 13.43 3.57 -20.75
C LEU A 23 14.52 2.50 -20.60
N CYS A 24 15.36 2.40 -21.62
CA CYS A 24 16.76 2.07 -21.40
C CYS A 24 17.45 3.37 -20.94
N CYS A 25 18.21 3.28 -19.84
CA CYS A 25 19.21 4.26 -19.40
C CYS A 25 18.71 5.49 -18.61
N LEU A 26 18.43 5.30 -17.32
CA LEU A 26 18.66 6.24 -16.19
C LEU A 26 18.31 5.42 -14.92
N GLY A 27 19.24 4.82 -14.20
CA GLY A 27 20.22 5.52 -13.34
C GLY A 27 19.75 5.45 -11.88
N ALA A 28 20.00 4.30 -11.23
CA ALA A 28 19.94 4.00 -9.79
C ALA A 28 19.19 5.01 -8.89
N ARG A 29 17.98 4.63 -8.42
CA ARG A 29 17.37 4.97 -7.12
C ARG A 29 15.99 4.31 -7.05
N CYS A 30 15.90 3.26 -6.22
CA CYS A 30 14.71 2.76 -5.54
C CYS A 30 13.42 2.71 -6.39
N ASP A 31 13.25 1.61 -7.12
CA ASP A 31 12.08 1.37 -7.95
C ASP A 31 10.83 1.13 -7.09
N GLY A 32 9.70 1.73 -7.49
CA GLY A 32 8.33 1.41 -7.04
C GLY A 32 7.87 -0.04 -7.30
N ALA A 33 8.81 -0.97 -7.49
CA ALA A 33 8.60 -2.40 -7.72
C ALA A 33 7.96 -3.13 -6.54
N ARG A 34 8.07 -2.60 -5.31
CA ARG A 34 7.48 -3.22 -4.09
C ARG A 34 5.95 -3.13 -4.05
N LEU A 35 5.37 -2.10 -4.65
CA LEU A 35 3.92 -1.93 -4.80
C LEU A 35 3.38 -2.67 -6.02
N CYS A 36 4.20 -2.81 -7.07
CA CYS A 36 3.94 -3.79 -8.13
C CYS A 36 3.82 -5.18 -7.53
N ALA A 37 4.63 -5.63 -6.57
CA ALA A 37 4.45 -6.97 -5.98
C ALA A 37 3.05 -7.19 -5.36
N ILE A 38 2.43 -6.17 -4.77
CA ILE A 38 1.08 -6.26 -4.16
C ILE A 38 -0.02 -6.17 -5.23
N LEU A 39 0.18 -5.37 -6.29
CA LEU A 39 -0.75 -5.27 -7.42
C LEU A 39 -0.56 -6.39 -8.47
N PHE A 40 0.61 -7.05 -8.51
CA PHE A 40 1.07 -8.01 -9.52
C PHE A 40 1.55 -9.36 -8.95
N LEU A 41 1.11 -9.77 -7.75
CA LEU A 41 1.35 -11.15 -7.27
C LEU A 41 0.57 -12.23 -8.06
N ALA A 42 -0.06 -11.88 -9.18
CA ALA A 42 -0.63 -12.85 -10.12
C ALA A 42 -0.51 -12.41 -11.60
N ARG A 43 0.70 -12.39 -12.19
CA ARG A 43 0.95 -12.95 -13.54
C ARG A 43 2.41 -12.82 -14.02
N ARG A 44 3.02 -14.00 -14.21
CA ARG A 44 4.03 -14.41 -15.20
C ARG A 44 5.49 -13.96 -15.07
N CYS A 45 6.33 -14.97 -14.84
CA CYS A 45 7.62 -15.16 -15.50
C CYS A 45 7.59 -14.77 -16.99
N SER A 46 8.58 -14.01 -17.45
CA SER A 46 9.42 -14.38 -18.61
C SER A 46 10.60 -13.40 -18.75
N VAL A 47 11.79 -13.92 -18.49
CA VAL A 47 13.12 -13.59 -19.05
C VAL A 47 13.27 -12.26 -19.80
N ALA A 48 14.13 -11.36 -19.31
CA ALA A 48 15.30 -10.83 -20.06
C ALA A 48 16.09 -9.79 -19.24
N SER A 49 17.39 -10.07 -19.10
CA SER A 49 18.54 -9.17 -18.99
C SER A 49 18.56 -8.05 -17.95
N GLY A 50 19.51 -8.19 -17.01
CA GLY A 50 20.49 -7.12 -16.76
C GLY A 50 20.25 -6.24 -15.54
N GLY A 51 20.79 -6.67 -14.39
CA GLY A 51 21.28 -5.77 -13.34
C GLY A 51 20.27 -4.84 -12.69
N SER A 52 19.38 -5.38 -11.86
CA SER A 52 18.66 -4.61 -10.82
C SER A 52 18.97 -5.26 -9.46
N PRO A 53 19.21 -4.50 -8.38
CA PRO A 53 19.60 -5.08 -7.10
C PRO A 53 18.52 -6.06 -6.65
N ALA A 54 18.97 -7.26 -6.25
CA ALA A 54 18.11 -8.34 -5.80
C ALA A 54 17.09 -7.83 -4.76
N PRO A 55 15.87 -8.40 -4.72
CA PRO A 55 14.97 -8.16 -3.60
C PRO A 55 15.77 -8.38 -2.32
N SER A 56 15.86 -7.35 -1.47
CA SER A 56 16.53 -7.38 -0.17
C SER A 56 16.40 -8.77 0.42
N THR A 57 17.53 -9.48 0.50
CA THR A 57 17.63 -10.91 0.83
C THR A 57 17.20 -11.09 2.28
N MET A 58 15.89 -11.01 2.55
CA MET A 58 15.35 -11.61 3.76
C MET A 58 15.78 -13.07 3.70
N LEU A 59 16.50 -13.50 4.73
CA LEU A 59 16.77 -14.92 4.91
C LEU A 59 15.43 -15.64 4.79
N THR A 60 15.40 -16.73 4.04
CA THR A 60 14.18 -17.50 3.79
C THR A 60 13.45 -17.78 5.11
N ASP A 61 14.20 -17.98 6.19
CA ASP A 61 13.71 -18.19 7.55
C ASP A 61 12.93 -16.99 8.13
N GLU A 62 13.41 -15.75 7.94
CA GLU A 62 12.71 -14.54 8.38
C GLU A 62 11.41 -14.36 7.61
N ARG A 63 11.46 -14.53 6.28
CA ARG A 63 10.27 -14.46 5.43
C ARG A 63 9.24 -15.51 5.85
N MET A 64 9.66 -16.75 6.07
CA MET A 64 8.77 -17.83 6.53
C MET A 64 8.19 -17.54 7.92
N ALA A 65 8.99 -17.01 8.85
CA ALA A 65 8.50 -16.62 10.17
C ALA A 65 7.42 -15.53 10.10
N LEU A 66 7.63 -14.50 9.27
CA LEU A 66 6.63 -13.45 9.04
C LEU A 66 5.33 -14.00 8.41
N LEU A 67 5.46 -14.92 7.45
CA LEU A 67 4.32 -15.60 6.84
C LEU A 67 3.52 -16.39 7.88
N THR A 68 4.21 -17.19 8.70
CA THR A 68 3.58 -17.94 9.80
C THR A 68 2.89 -17.00 10.78
N ALA A 69 3.52 -15.88 11.14
CA ALA A 69 2.92 -14.89 12.05
C ALA A 69 1.63 -14.28 11.48
N VAL A 70 1.60 -13.96 10.18
CA VAL A 70 0.38 -13.48 9.49
C VAL A 70 -0.72 -14.54 9.50
N GLN A 71 -0.39 -15.81 9.24
CA GLN A 71 -1.35 -16.91 9.23
C GLN A 71 -1.95 -17.18 10.61
N SER A 72 -1.15 -17.07 11.67
CA SER A 72 -1.57 -17.39 13.04
C SER A 72 -2.05 -16.18 13.85
N ALA A 73 -2.11 -14.98 13.27
CA ALA A 73 -2.32 -13.73 14.00
C ALA A 73 -3.64 -13.70 14.81
N ASN A 74 -4.69 -14.36 14.30
CA ASN A 74 -6.04 -14.45 14.88
C ASN A 74 -6.44 -13.23 15.72
N PRO A 75 -6.47 -12.02 15.11
CA PRO A 75 -6.69 -10.78 15.85
C PRO A 75 -8.11 -10.78 16.46
N ALA A 76 -8.26 -10.21 17.65
CA ALA A 76 -9.56 -10.09 18.33
C ALA A 76 -10.23 -8.71 18.15
N ASN A 77 -9.47 -7.68 17.76
CA ASN A 77 -9.92 -6.30 17.63
C ASN A 77 -9.03 -5.51 16.66
N GLU A 78 -9.44 -4.28 16.35
CA GLU A 78 -8.72 -3.35 15.45
C GLU A 78 -7.23 -3.17 15.80
N ALA A 79 -6.90 -2.97 17.08
CA ALA A 79 -5.52 -2.78 17.51
C ALA A 79 -4.65 -4.04 17.29
N GLU A 80 -5.25 -5.22 17.40
CA GLU A 80 -4.56 -6.47 17.06
C GLU A 80 -4.41 -6.67 15.55
N VAL A 81 -5.35 -6.19 14.72
CA VAL A 81 -5.18 -6.17 13.26
C VAL A 81 -3.99 -5.30 12.87
N GLU A 82 -3.84 -4.13 13.48
CA GLU A 82 -2.69 -3.26 13.28
C GLU A 82 -1.38 -3.97 13.64
N THR A 83 -1.27 -4.44 14.88
CA THR A 83 -0.01 -4.90 15.45
C THR A 83 0.38 -6.33 15.07
N LYS A 84 -0.58 -7.27 15.03
CA LYS A 84 -0.32 -8.68 14.74
C LYS A 84 -0.38 -9.01 13.25
N LEU A 85 -1.05 -8.19 12.43
CA LEU A 85 -1.22 -8.49 11.01
C LEU A 85 -0.55 -7.47 10.10
N LEU A 86 -0.97 -6.20 10.14
CA LEU A 86 -0.48 -5.17 9.22
C LEU A 86 1.03 -4.94 9.34
N LEU A 87 1.59 -4.90 10.55
CA LEU A 87 3.04 -4.75 10.73
C LEU A 87 3.85 -5.89 10.06
N HIS A 88 3.37 -7.13 10.15
CA HIS A 88 4.04 -8.27 9.50
C HIS A 88 3.88 -8.21 7.98
N ILE A 89 2.71 -7.80 7.48
CA ILE A 89 2.48 -7.57 6.05
C ILE A 89 3.44 -6.49 5.53
N PHE A 90 3.60 -5.36 6.23
CA PHE A 90 4.52 -4.30 5.80
C PHE A 90 5.96 -4.80 5.70
N ARG A 91 6.41 -5.60 6.68
CA ARG A 91 7.75 -6.22 6.64
C ARG A 91 7.90 -7.18 5.46
N LEU A 92 6.90 -8.02 5.19
CA LEU A 92 6.89 -8.91 4.01
C LEU A 92 7.01 -8.16 2.68
N LEU A 93 6.51 -6.93 2.65
CA LEU A 93 6.59 -6.01 1.50
C LEU A 93 7.90 -5.22 1.44
N GLY A 94 8.75 -5.39 2.45
CA GLY A 94 10.05 -4.74 2.56
C GLY A 94 10.01 -3.35 3.19
N TYR A 95 8.88 -2.94 3.78
CA TYR A 95 8.78 -1.69 4.55
C TYR A 95 9.21 -1.90 6.00
N THR A 96 10.01 -0.98 6.49
CA THR A 96 10.52 -0.97 7.87
C THR A 96 9.78 0.06 8.72
N ASP A 97 10.15 0.14 10.00
CA ASP A 97 9.60 1.12 10.93
C ASP A 97 9.96 2.57 10.51
N THR A 98 11.04 2.75 9.74
CA THR A 98 11.46 4.07 9.25
C THR A 98 10.57 4.57 8.09
N ASP A 99 10.04 3.64 7.30
CA ASP A 99 9.23 3.91 6.10
C ASP A 99 7.75 4.16 6.41
N ARG A 100 7.32 4.07 7.67
CA ARG A 100 5.91 4.27 8.05
C ARG A 100 5.72 5.29 9.15
N ALA A 101 4.58 5.97 9.13
CA ALA A 101 4.10 6.77 10.25
C ALA A 101 2.82 6.18 10.82
N ASP A 102 2.90 5.72 12.06
CA ASP A 102 1.78 5.16 12.82
C ASP A 102 0.90 6.29 13.36
N LYS A 103 -0.42 6.12 13.30
CA LYS A 103 -1.44 7.09 13.76
C LYS A 103 -1.19 8.51 13.22
N ARG A 104 -0.80 8.61 11.95
CA ARG A 104 -0.39 9.86 11.30
C ARG A 104 -1.57 10.85 11.25
N PRO A 105 -1.43 12.06 11.82
CA PRO A 105 -2.46 13.09 11.70
C PRO A 105 -2.59 13.56 10.24
N VAL A 106 -3.82 13.50 9.73
CA VAL A 106 -4.21 13.97 8.40
C VAL A 106 -5.24 15.08 8.58
N THR A 107 -4.90 16.28 8.12
CA THR A 107 -5.80 17.45 8.19
C THR A 107 -6.60 17.56 6.90
N MET A 108 -7.91 17.40 7.05
CA MET A 108 -8.91 17.50 5.99
C MET A 108 -9.55 18.89 6.01
N SER A 109 -9.76 19.50 4.84
CA SER A 109 -10.42 20.82 4.74
C SER A 109 -11.80 20.70 4.09
N PHE A 110 -12.84 21.06 4.82
CA PHE A 110 -14.24 21.08 4.40
C PHE A 110 -14.72 22.54 4.31
N GLY A 111 -14.42 23.20 3.19
CA GLY A 111 -14.70 24.62 3.02
C GLY A 111 -13.91 25.47 4.03
N ARG A 112 -14.62 26.06 5.01
CA ARG A 112 -14.00 26.85 6.10
C ARG A 112 -13.58 25.99 7.30
N GLU A 113 -14.13 24.79 7.43
CA GLU A 113 -13.82 23.88 8.52
C GLU A 113 -12.56 23.07 8.21
N ARG A 114 -11.74 22.82 9.25
CA ARG A 114 -10.60 21.90 9.18
C ARG A 114 -10.77 20.84 10.26
N LYS A 115 -10.69 19.58 9.85
CA LYS A 115 -10.80 18.43 10.75
C LYS A 115 -9.52 17.62 10.65
N THR A 116 -8.87 17.36 11.77
CA THR A 116 -7.71 16.47 11.81
C THR A 116 -8.14 15.12 12.37
N LYS A 117 -7.83 14.06 11.63
CA LYS A 117 -8.03 12.67 12.04
C LYS A 117 -6.74 11.89 11.84
N ALA A 118 -6.52 10.86 12.65
CA ALA A 118 -5.35 10.02 12.52
C ALA A 118 -5.68 8.86 11.57
N ALA A 119 -4.88 8.70 10.51
CA ALA A 119 -4.86 7.47 9.72
C ALA A 119 -4.05 6.43 10.48
N ASP A 120 -4.42 5.15 10.40
CA ASP A 120 -3.72 4.09 11.13
C ASP A 120 -2.25 4.01 10.73
N PHE A 121 -2.00 4.00 9.43
CA PHE A 121 -0.64 4.13 8.89
C PHE A 121 -0.61 4.96 7.61
N ILE A 122 0.49 5.70 7.45
CA ILE A 122 0.94 6.17 6.14
C ILE A 122 2.30 5.54 5.85
N ILE A 123 2.41 4.84 4.72
CA ILE A 123 3.66 4.26 4.23
C ILE A 123 4.30 5.22 3.24
N TYR A 124 5.62 5.39 3.34
CA TYR A 124 6.45 6.29 2.55
C TYR A 124 7.48 5.53 1.73
N ASP A 125 7.97 6.18 0.67
CA ASP A 125 9.14 5.76 -0.09
C ASP A 125 10.40 6.20 0.66
N GLY A 126 10.87 5.34 1.56
CA GLY A 126 12.00 5.63 2.43
C GLY A 126 11.63 6.43 3.69
N SER A 127 12.66 6.90 4.39
CA SER A 127 12.53 7.55 5.69
C SER A 127 12.02 9.00 5.64
N ASP A 128 11.95 9.63 4.47
CA ASP A 128 11.51 11.02 4.35
C ASP A 128 9.97 11.12 4.30
N ARG A 129 9.37 11.56 5.40
CA ARG A 129 7.91 11.56 5.64
C ARG A 129 7.19 12.78 5.07
N THR A 130 7.54 13.15 3.85
CA THR A 130 6.90 14.24 3.10
C THR A 130 5.72 13.73 2.26
N ALA A 131 4.81 14.62 1.87
CA ALA A 131 3.72 14.27 0.96
C ALA A 131 4.21 13.79 -0.42
N ALA A 132 5.43 14.20 -0.82
CA ALA A 132 6.05 13.75 -2.06
C ALA A 132 6.38 12.25 -2.01
N ASN A 133 6.77 11.73 -0.85
CA ASN A 133 7.14 10.33 -0.70
C ASN A 133 6.02 9.47 -0.10
N ALA A 134 4.84 10.03 0.17
CA ALA A 134 3.71 9.26 0.69
C ALA A 134 3.19 8.29 -0.40
N LEU A 135 3.16 6.99 -0.09
CA LEU A 135 2.82 5.91 -1.04
C LEU A 135 1.45 5.29 -0.77
N ILE A 136 1.18 4.91 0.48
CA ILE A 136 0.00 4.12 0.84
C ILE A 136 -0.64 4.72 2.09
N ALA A 137 -1.94 5.04 2.02
CA ALA A 137 -2.75 5.25 3.21
C ALA A 137 -3.36 3.92 3.64
N VAL A 138 -3.34 3.61 4.94
CA VAL A 138 -3.84 2.34 5.47
C VAL A 138 -4.88 2.61 6.55
N GLU A 139 -5.96 1.84 6.51
CA GLU A 139 -6.97 1.78 7.56
C GLU A 139 -7.21 0.33 8.00
N ALA A 140 -7.31 0.13 9.30
CA ALA A 140 -7.66 -1.12 9.95
C ALA A 140 -9.09 -1.08 10.50
N LYS A 141 -9.72 -2.24 10.58
CA LYS A 141 -10.99 -2.46 11.28
C LYS A 141 -10.90 -3.71 12.13
N SER A 142 -11.87 -3.88 13.03
CA SER A 142 -12.00 -5.11 13.80
C SER A 142 -12.44 -6.28 12.90
N PRO A 143 -12.07 -7.52 13.26
CA PRO A 143 -12.61 -8.72 12.63
C PRO A 143 -14.13 -8.73 12.59
N GLY A 144 -14.70 -9.23 11.50
CA GLY A 144 -16.14 -9.22 11.23
C GLY A 144 -16.73 -7.87 10.77
N GLU A 145 -15.99 -6.77 10.82
CA GLU A 145 -16.47 -5.48 10.26
C GLU A 145 -16.29 -5.43 8.74
N PRO A 146 -17.24 -4.84 7.99
CA PRO A 146 -17.16 -4.72 6.54
C PRO A 146 -16.05 -3.75 6.11
N LEU A 147 -15.31 -4.11 5.05
CA LEU A 147 -14.28 -3.25 4.47
C LEU A 147 -14.81 -2.02 3.71
N ALA A 148 -16.11 -1.94 3.41
CA ALA A 148 -16.68 -0.82 2.65
C ALA A 148 -16.48 0.53 3.37
N ASP A 149 -16.77 0.56 4.67
CA ASP A 149 -16.63 1.78 5.48
C ASP A 149 -15.15 2.18 5.63
N ALA A 150 -14.27 1.19 5.83
CA ALA A 150 -12.83 1.39 5.87
C ALA A 150 -12.28 1.93 4.54
N GLU A 151 -12.81 1.43 3.41
CA GLU A 151 -12.43 1.86 2.08
C GLU A 151 -12.78 3.34 1.83
N ASP A 152 -13.95 3.80 2.26
CA ASP A 152 -14.33 5.22 2.13
C ASP A 152 -13.50 6.13 3.03
N GLN A 153 -13.19 5.67 4.26
CA GLN A 153 -12.34 6.39 5.19
C GLN A 153 -10.91 6.51 4.68
N VAL A 154 -10.31 5.41 4.21
CA VAL A 154 -8.92 5.41 3.71
C VAL A 154 -8.77 6.18 2.40
N LYS A 155 -9.81 6.24 1.54
CA LYS A 155 -9.81 7.13 0.35
C LYS A 155 -9.70 8.60 0.75
N SER A 156 -10.38 9.00 1.84
CA SER A 156 -10.24 10.36 2.38
C SER A 156 -8.80 10.61 2.84
N TYR A 157 -8.20 9.67 3.57
CA TYR A 157 -6.79 9.79 3.95
C TYR A 157 -5.85 9.85 2.76
N ALA A 158 -6.06 9.01 1.75
CA ALA A 158 -5.25 9.01 0.53
C ALA A 158 -5.31 10.37 -0.19
N LEU A 159 -6.49 10.98 -0.27
CA LEU A 159 -6.68 12.31 -0.84
C LEU A 159 -5.86 13.39 -0.12
N TRP A 160 -5.96 13.43 1.21
CA TRP A 160 -5.36 14.51 2.00
C TRP A 160 -3.88 14.27 2.33
N ALA A 161 -3.44 13.02 2.40
CA ALA A 161 -2.03 12.65 2.53
C ALA A 161 -1.28 12.65 1.20
N GLY A 162 -2.00 12.61 0.07
CA GLY A 162 -1.41 12.63 -1.27
C GLY A 162 -0.87 11.27 -1.72
N THR A 163 -1.42 10.17 -1.20
CA THR A 163 -0.94 8.82 -1.52
C THR A 163 -1.56 8.31 -2.85
N PRO A 164 -0.77 7.72 -3.75
CA PRO A 164 -1.27 7.12 -4.99
C PRO A 164 -1.96 5.77 -4.79
N PHE A 165 -1.84 5.16 -3.60
CA PHE A 165 -2.48 3.89 -3.26
C PHE A 165 -3.15 3.96 -1.89
N TYR A 166 -4.08 3.03 -1.66
CA TYR A 166 -4.66 2.80 -0.34
C TYR A 166 -4.82 1.31 -0.04
N MET A 167 -4.89 1.00 1.25
CA MET A 167 -5.06 -0.32 1.78
C MET A 167 -6.10 -0.30 2.91
N ALA A 168 -6.98 -1.31 2.96
CA ALA A 168 -7.89 -1.50 4.08
C ALA A 168 -7.82 -2.96 4.55
N CYS A 169 -7.84 -3.20 5.85
CA CYS A 169 -7.78 -4.54 6.42
C CYS A 169 -8.66 -4.70 7.65
N ASN A 170 -9.41 -5.80 7.74
CA ASN A 170 -10.25 -6.13 8.90
C ASN A 170 -9.77 -7.39 9.62
N GLY A 171 -8.56 -7.86 9.37
CA GLY A 171 -8.03 -9.10 9.95
C GLY A 171 -8.39 -10.38 9.16
N GLU A 172 -9.42 -10.34 8.32
CA GLU A 172 -9.87 -11.48 7.50
C GLU A 172 -9.62 -11.24 6.01
N GLU A 173 -9.77 -10.00 5.58
CA GLU A 173 -9.59 -9.53 4.22
C GLU A 173 -8.59 -8.37 4.18
N LEU A 174 -7.83 -8.31 3.10
CA LEU A 174 -6.94 -7.22 2.75
C LEU A 174 -7.35 -6.67 1.39
N LEU A 175 -7.74 -5.40 1.36
CA LEU A 175 -8.00 -4.66 0.13
C LEU A 175 -6.81 -3.79 -0.19
N VAL A 176 -6.39 -3.79 -1.46
CA VAL A 176 -5.37 -2.89 -1.99
C VAL A 176 -5.84 -2.32 -3.31
N ALA A 177 -5.67 -1.00 -3.48
CA ALA A 177 -6.11 -0.33 -4.69
C ALA A 177 -5.30 0.92 -5.05
N THR A 178 -5.33 1.26 -6.34
CA THR A 178 -4.87 2.56 -6.86
C THR A 178 -5.84 3.67 -6.50
N PHE A 179 -5.32 4.82 -6.08
CA PHE A 179 -6.12 6.01 -5.78
C PHE A 179 -5.96 7.10 -6.85
N LEU A 180 -7.08 7.45 -7.48
CA LEU A 180 -7.20 8.56 -8.43
C LEU A 180 -8.36 9.46 -7.97
N PRO A 181 -8.12 10.68 -7.43
CA PRO A 181 -9.18 11.58 -7.00
C PRO A 181 -10.20 11.82 -8.10
N GLY A 182 -11.48 11.60 -7.78
CA GLY A 182 -12.59 11.80 -8.71
C GLY A 182 -12.73 10.72 -9.78
N ALA A 183 -12.08 9.57 -9.62
CA ALA A 183 -12.20 8.44 -10.51
C ALA A 183 -12.25 7.13 -9.73
N ASP A 184 -12.85 6.11 -10.34
CA ASP A 184 -12.88 4.77 -9.76
C ASP A 184 -11.48 4.15 -9.76
N ALA A 185 -11.22 3.31 -8.76
CA ALA A 185 -9.95 2.60 -8.64
C ALA A 185 -9.79 1.64 -9.83
N SER A 186 -8.89 2.01 -10.77
CA SER A 186 -8.60 1.21 -11.97
C SER A 186 -8.05 -0.19 -11.65
N GLN A 187 -7.37 -0.34 -10.52
CA GLN A 187 -6.83 -1.61 -10.04
C GLN A 187 -7.20 -1.76 -8.57
N ARG A 188 -8.22 -2.58 -8.30
CA ARG A 188 -8.67 -2.97 -6.97
C ARG A 188 -8.54 -4.48 -6.82
N ARG A 189 -7.95 -4.92 -5.72
CA ARG A 189 -7.80 -6.34 -5.37
C ARG A 189 -8.16 -6.52 -3.91
N THR A 190 -8.90 -7.60 -3.63
CA THR A 190 -9.20 -8.04 -2.28
C THR A 190 -8.66 -9.46 -2.15
N PHE A 191 -7.97 -9.71 -1.04
CA PHE A 191 -7.39 -10.99 -0.72
C PHE A 191 -7.90 -11.44 0.64
N ARG A 192 -8.22 -12.72 0.80
CA ARG A 192 -8.46 -13.28 2.13
C ARG A 192 -7.12 -13.57 2.79
N ILE A 193 -6.96 -13.17 4.05
CA ILE A 193 -5.71 -13.38 4.81
C ILE A 193 -5.27 -14.84 4.84
N PRO A 194 -6.17 -15.83 5.06
CA PRO A 194 -5.80 -17.24 4.99
C PRO A 194 -5.35 -17.70 3.59
N GLU A 195 -5.73 -16.98 2.53
CA GLU A 195 -5.45 -17.33 1.14
C GLU A 195 -4.25 -16.60 0.55
N LEU A 196 -3.87 -15.44 1.12
CA LEU A 196 -2.68 -14.68 0.72
C LEU A 196 -1.40 -15.53 0.70
N LEU A 197 -1.39 -16.61 1.48
CA LEU A 197 -0.20 -17.38 1.82
C LEU A 197 -0.33 -18.88 1.50
N ARG A 198 -1.33 -19.29 0.70
CA ARG A 198 -1.37 -20.67 0.20
C ARG A 198 -0.22 -20.88 -0.78
N ASN A 199 0.44 -22.04 -0.66
CA ASN A 199 1.49 -22.42 -1.59
C ASN A 199 0.93 -22.43 -3.02
N PRO A 200 1.61 -21.81 -4.01
CA PRO A 200 1.16 -21.85 -5.41
C PRO A 200 1.03 -23.27 -5.97
N GLN A 201 1.60 -24.27 -5.30
CA GLN A 201 1.55 -25.68 -5.67
C GLN A 201 0.31 -26.43 -5.17
N GLU A 202 -0.58 -25.80 -4.41
CA GLU A 202 -1.81 -26.43 -3.88
C GLU A 202 -3.09 -26.06 -4.66
N TYR A 203 -2.96 -25.48 -5.85
CA TYR A 203 -4.10 -25.32 -6.77
C TYR A 203 -4.25 -26.58 -7.64
N PRO A 204 -5.41 -27.27 -7.63
CA PRO A 204 -5.67 -28.41 -8.51
C PRO A 204 -5.72 -28.02 -9.99
#